data_AF-A0A257JR10-F1
#
_entry.id   AF-A0A257JR10-F1
#
_cell.length_a   1.000
_cell.length_b   1.000
_cell.length_c   1.000
_cell.angle_alpha   90.00
_cell.angle_beta   90.00
_cell.angle_gamma   90.00
#
_symmetry.space_group_name_H-M   'P 1'
#
loop_
_entity.id
_entity.type
_entity.pdbx_description
1 polymer ?
#
loop_
_entity_poly.entity_id
_entity_poly.type
_entity_poly.pdbx_seq_one_letter_code
_entity_poly.pdbx_strand_id
1 'polypeptide(L)'
;MSPEEVAILALIAASKKGRTIDPTEAARAVYTGEDPEGWRKRLPSVRQAAIHLARSGQISIYRKGKVIDPNGFKGVYRLGVPGELPLVATANVEPEAESVVAE
;
A
#
# COMPACT_ATOMS: atom_id res chain seq x y z
N MET A 1 -8.38 9.24 -0.95
CA MET A 1 -7.01 8.81 -0.63
C MET A 1 -6.62 9.43 0.71
N SER A 2 -6.38 8.59 1.69
CA SER A 2 -6.09 8.90 3.09
C SER A 2 -4.62 9.27 3.26
N PRO A 3 -4.22 10.05 4.30
CA PRO A 3 -2.82 10.41 4.50
C PRO A 3 -1.90 9.19 4.67
N GLU A 4 -2.42 8.10 5.24
CA GLU A 4 -1.72 6.82 5.34
C GLU A 4 -1.40 6.23 3.97
N GLU A 5 -2.34 6.31 3.02
CA GLU A 5 -2.15 5.81 1.66
C GLU A 5 -1.07 6.59 0.91
N VAL A 6 -1.11 7.93 1.02
CA VAL A 6 -0.11 8.82 0.42
C VAL A 6 1.27 8.54 0.98
N ALA A 7 1.40 8.38 2.30
CA ALA A 7 2.67 8.07 2.94
C ALA A 7 3.21 6.70 2.53
N ILE A 8 2.36 5.67 2.44
CA ILE A 8 2.75 4.33 1.95
C ILE A 8 3.33 4.44 0.53
N LEU A 9 2.60 5.09 -0.38
CA LEU A 9 3.03 5.25 -1.77
C LEU A 9 4.32 6.05 -1.89
N ALA A 10 4.44 7.17 -1.15
CA ALA A 10 5.64 7.98 -1.14
C ALA A 10 6.87 7.22 -0.62
N LEU A 11 6.72 6.44 0.45
CA LEU A 11 7.80 5.62 1.01
C LEU A 11 8.20 4.46 0.08
N ILE A 12 7.24 3.85 -0.62
CA ILE A 12 7.51 2.83 -1.62
C ILE A 12 8.22 3.45 -2.84
N ALA A 13 7.77 4.62 -3.30
CA ALA A 13 8.40 5.34 -4.41
C ALA A 13 9.82 5.83 -4.07
N ALA A 14 10.06 6.26 -2.83
CA ALA A 14 11.38 6.62 -2.34
C ALA A 14 12.29 5.40 -2.08
N SER A 15 11.70 4.22 -1.88
CA SER A 15 12.43 2.97 -1.70
C SER A 15 13.01 2.49 -3.04
N LYS A 16 14.32 2.18 -3.06
CA LYS A 16 15.00 1.61 -4.24
C LYS A 16 14.24 0.39 -4.78
N LYS A 17 14.26 0.20 -6.11
CA LYS A 17 13.65 -0.94 -6.82
C LYS A 17 13.93 -2.27 -6.09
N GLY A 18 12.88 -2.96 -5.65
CA GLY A 18 12.95 -4.23 -4.92
C GLY A 18 13.04 -4.11 -3.39
N ARG A 19 13.07 -2.90 -2.83
CA ARG A 19 13.03 -2.67 -1.39
C ARG A 19 11.58 -2.53 -0.92
N THR A 20 11.32 -3.11 0.25
CA THR A 20 10.01 -3.11 0.89
C THR A 20 10.04 -2.22 2.13
N ILE A 21 8.89 -1.64 2.47
CA ILE A 21 8.70 -0.81 3.65
C ILE A 21 7.99 -1.59 4.75
N ASP A 22 8.24 -1.21 6.00
CA ASP A 22 7.53 -1.70 7.16
C ASP A 22 6.34 -0.77 7.47
N PRO A 23 5.19 -1.30 7.95
CA PRO A 23 4.01 -0.49 8.25
C PRO A 23 4.26 0.57 9.34
N THR A 24 5.24 0.33 10.20
CA THR A 24 5.70 1.26 11.23
C THR A 24 6.30 2.53 10.64
N GLU A 25 7.00 2.44 9.50
CA GLU A 25 7.57 3.60 8.80
C GLU A 25 6.45 4.50 8.29
N ALA A 26 5.43 3.92 7.64
CA ALA A 26 4.26 4.66 7.19
C ALA A 26 3.50 5.30 8.35
N ALA A 27 3.32 4.57 9.46
CA ALA A 27 2.67 5.10 10.66
C ALA A 27 3.43 6.28 11.28
N ARG A 28 4.76 6.21 11.30
CA ARG A 28 5.63 7.31 11.79
C ARG A 28 5.63 8.48 10.83
N ALA A 29 5.64 8.24 9.52
CA ALA A 29 5.63 9.29 8.51
C ALA A 29 4.36 10.15 8.55
N VAL A 30 3.20 9.56 8.89
CA VAL A 30 1.94 10.32 9.06
C VAL A 30 1.72 10.86 10.47
N TYR A 31 2.55 10.47 11.43
CA TYR A 31 2.37 10.86 12.82
C TYR A 31 3.08 12.18 13.09
N THR A 32 2.32 13.20 13.46
CA THR A 32 2.80 14.57 13.76
C THR A 32 2.55 15.00 15.20
N GLY A 33 2.15 14.08 16.07
CA GLY A 33 1.84 14.40 17.47
C GLY A 33 3.09 14.51 18.34
N GLU A 34 2.92 15.07 19.53
CA GLU A 34 3.99 15.29 20.51
C GLU A 34 4.46 14.00 21.19
N ASP A 35 3.62 12.96 21.19
CA ASP A 35 3.89 11.69 21.87
C ASP A 35 4.69 10.73 20.96
N PRO A 36 5.92 10.34 21.34
CA PRO A 36 6.77 9.50 20.49
C PRO A 36 6.23 8.08 20.28
N GLU A 37 5.16 7.66 20.97
CA GLU A 37 4.52 6.34 20.83
C GLU A 37 3.11 6.41 20.20
N GLY A 38 2.59 7.62 19.94
CA GLY A 38 1.26 7.83 19.37
C GLY A 38 1.06 7.21 17.98
N TRP A 39 2.14 6.98 17.22
CA TRP A 39 2.11 6.26 15.94
C TRP A 39 1.55 4.84 16.06
N ARG A 40 1.62 4.20 17.24
CA ARG A 40 1.05 2.85 17.47
C ARG A 40 -0.47 2.85 17.26
N LYS A 41 -1.14 3.95 17.59
CA LYS A 41 -2.59 4.12 17.40
C LYS A 41 -2.98 4.30 15.93
N ARG A 42 -2.03 4.67 15.06
CA ARG A 42 -2.20 4.79 13.61
C ARG A 42 -2.04 3.45 12.88
N LEU A 43 -1.41 2.44 13.48
CA LEU A 43 -1.19 1.13 12.85
C LEU A 43 -2.47 0.49 12.28
N PRO A 44 -3.64 0.53 12.94
CA PRO A 44 -4.88 0.00 12.37
C PRO A 44 -5.29 0.75 11.10
N SER A 45 -5.17 2.08 11.06
CA SER A 45 -5.47 2.90 9.90
C SER A 45 -4.50 2.63 8.75
N VAL A 46 -3.20 2.54 9.04
CA VAL A 46 -2.16 2.18 8.07
C VAL A 46 -2.42 0.79 7.48
N ARG A 47 -2.88 -0.17 8.30
CA ARG A 47 -3.25 -1.49 7.82
C ARG A 47 -4.43 -1.42 6.86
N GLN A 48 -5.48 -0.67 7.18
CA GLN A 48 -6.62 -0.50 6.27
C GLN A 48 -6.21 0.16 4.95
N ALA A 49 -5.38 1.21 5.01
CA ALA A 49 -4.82 1.87 3.84
C ALA A 49 -3.99 0.91 2.97
N ALA A 50 -3.12 0.11 3.58
CA ALA A 50 -2.34 -0.90 2.86
C ALA A 50 -3.23 -1.95 2.18
N ILE A 51 -4.30 -2.40 2.86
CA ILE A 51 -5.27 -3.33 2.28
C ILE A 51 -5.99 -2.69 1.08
N HIS A 52 -6.42 -1.45 1.22
CA HIS A 52 -7.10 -0.71 0.16
C HIS A 52 -6.19 -0.58 -1.09
N LEU A 53 -4.96 -0.13 -0.90
CA LEU A 53 -3.97 0.01 -1.98
C LEU A 53 -3.63 -1.33 -2.62
N ALA A 54 -3.52 -2.40 -1.83
CA ALA A 54 -3.26 -3.74 -2.34
C ALA A 54 -4.43 -4.28 -3.18
N ARG A 55 -5.67 -4.04 -2.74
CA ARG A 55 -6.88 -4.40 -3.51
C ARG A 55 -7.03 -3.58 -4.79
N SER A 56 -6.55 -2.34 -4.77
CA SER A 56 -6.50 -1.47 -5.95
C SER A 56 -5.34 -1.79 -6.91
N GLY A 57 -4.49 -2.79 -6.60
CA GLY A 57 -3.33 -3.15 -7.42
C GLY A 57 -2.17 -2.15 -7.39
N GLN A 58 -2.22 -1.15 -6.51
CA GLN A 58 -1.17 -0.12 -6.42
C GLN A 58 0.05 -0.59 -5.63
N ILE A 59 -0.11 -1.53 -4.70
CA ILE A 59 0.98 -2.11 -3.90
C ILE A 59 0.79 -3.62 -3.75
N SER A 60 1.81 -4.31 -3.24
CA SER A 60 1.70 -5.72 -2.84
C SER A 60 2.19 -5.93 -1.41
N ILE A 61 1.52 -6.86 -0.71
CA ILE A 61 1.85 -7.22 0.67
C ILE A 61 2.65 -8.51 0.66
N TYR A 62 3.87 -8.44 1.18
CA TYR A 62 4.83 -9.53 1.21
C TYR A 62 5.04 -10.05 2.63
N ARG A 63 5.20 -11.36 2.73
CA ARG A 63 5.66 -12.04 3.95
C ARG A 63 6.56 -13.19 3.60
N LYS A 64 7.74 -13.21 4.22
CA LYS A 64 8.79 -14.21 3.93
C LYS A 64 9.09 -14.32 2.42
N GLY A 65 9.06 -13.18 1.71
CA GLY A 65 9.30 -13.08 0.27
C GLY A 65 8.14 -13.51 -0.64
N LYS A 66 6.96 -13.87 -0.09
CA LYS A 66 5.78 -14.24 -0.88
C LYS A 66 4.70 -13.16 -0.79
N VAL A 67 4.01 -12.89 -1.89
CA VAL A 67 2.78 -12.08 -1.86
C VAL A 67 1.74 -12.86 -1.07
N ILE A 68 1.07 -12.18 -0.14
CA ILE A 68 0.02 -12.76 0.69
C ILE A 68 -1.26 -11.96 0.56
N ASP A 69 -2.38 -12.61 0.89
CA ASP A 69 -3.69 -11.98 0.92
C ASP A 69 -3.70 -10.80 1.92
N PRO A 70 -4.16 -9.61 1.52
CA PRO A 70 -4.18 -8.43 2.37
C PRO A 70 -5.19 -8.52 3.52
N ASN A 71 -6.23 -9.34 3.43
CA ASN A 71 -7.30 -9.38 4.41
C ASN A 71 -6.98 -10.26 5.64
N GLY A 72 -6.08 -11.24 5.49
CA GLY A 72 -5.86 -12.28 6.51
C GLY A 72 -4.55 -12.22 7.28
N PHE A 73 -3.62 -11.32 6.97
CA PHE A 73 -2.27 -11.40 7.54
C PHE A 73 -2.17 -10.88 8.98
N LYS A 74 -1.39 -11.60 9.79
CA LYS A 74 -1.06 -11.28 11.18
C LYS A 74 0.46 -11.24 11.38
N GLY A 75 0.92 -10.34 12.25
CA GLY A 75 2.34 -10.20 12.60
C GLY A 75 3.10 -9.29 11.64
N VAL A 76 4.40 -9.53 11.47
CA VAL A 76 5.28 -8.72 10.62
C VAL A 76 4.98 -8.99 9.14
N TYR A 77 4.69 -7.92 8.41
CA TYR A 77 4.46 -7.90 6.96
C TYR A 77 5.22 -6.73 6.36
N ARG A 78 5.46 -6.81 5.06
CA ARG A 78 6.18 -5.81 4.30
C ARG A 78 5.37 -5.34 3.11
N LEU A 79 5.43 -4.06 2.79
CA LEU A 79 4.75 -3.48 1.64
C LEU A 79 5.79 -3.16 0.58
N GLY A 80 5.50 -3.44 -0.67
CA GLY A 80 6.41 -3.13 -1.77
C GLY A 80 5.66 -2.65 -2.98
N VAL A 81 6.43 -2.25 -3.99
CA VAL A 81 5.91 -2.09 -5.34
C VAL A 81 5.10 -3.33 -5.74
N PRO A 82 4.01 -3.17 -6.50
CA PRO A 82 3.27 -4.30 -7.00
C PRO A 82 4.23 -5.16 -7.82
N GLY A 83 4.53 -6.35 -7.31
CA GLY A 83 5.58 -7.20 -7.87
C GLY A 83 5.09 -7.91 -9.10
N GLU A 84 5.59 -7.46 -10.24
CA GLU A 84 5.78 -8.24 -11.45
C GLU A 84 6.54 -9.56 -11.15
N LEU A 85 5.86 -10.70 -11.36
CA LEU A 85 6.40 -12.00 -11.82
C LEU A 85 5.25 -12.86 -12.39
N PRO A 86 5.48 -13.63 -13.47
CA PRO A 86 5.35 -13.21 -14.87
C PRO A 86 3.89 -12.94 -15.29
N LEU A 87 3.71 -12.31 -16.46
CA LEU A 87 2.44 -12.18 -17.19
C LEU A 87 1.68 -13.52 -17.27
N VAL A 88 0.80 -13.77 -16.30
CA VAL A 88 -0.43 -14.53 -16.54
C VAL A 88 -1.56 -13.54 -16.43
N ALA A 89 -1.96 -13.04 -17.58
CA ALA A 89 -3.17 -12.26 -17.75
C ALA A 89 -4.36 -13.03 -17.18
N THR A 90 -5.15 -12.39 -16.33
CA THR A 90 -6.60 -12.33 -16.53
C THR A 90 -7.23 -11.26 -15.64
N ALA A 91 -7.91 -10.34 -16.33
CA ALA A 91 -9.13 -9.63 -15.94
C ALA A 91 -9.11 -8.67 -14.73
N ASN A 92 -8.98 -7.37 -15.06
CA ASN A 92 -10.08 -6.39 -15.02
C ASN A 92 -9.65 -5.03 -14.42
N VAL A 93 -9.10 -4.18 -15.27
CA VAL A 93 -9.20 -2.72 -15.10
C VAL A 93 -9.63 -2.19 -16.47
N GLU A 94 -10.94 -2.01 -16.63
CA GLU A 94 -11.47 -1.13 -17.66
C GLU A 94 -11.00 0.30 -17.32
N PRO A 95 -10.25 0.97 -18.21
CA PRO A 95 -9.95 2.38 -18.02
C PRO A 95 -11.16 3.18 -18.53
N GLU A 96 -12.10 3.53 -17.66
CA GLU A 96 -13.03 4.61 -17.97
C GLU A 96 -12.31 5.95 -17.79
N ALA A 97 -11.57 6.33 -18.81
CA ALA A 97 -11.21 7.71 -19.07
C ALA A 97 -11.56 8.05 -20.52
N GLU A 98 -12.43 9.06 -20.65
CA GLU A 98 -12.48 10.08 -21.71
C GLU A 98 -13.80 10.19 -22.49
N SER A 99 -14.55 11.23 -22.11
CA SER A 99 -15.14 12.28 -22.96
C SER A 99 -15.90 11.91 -24.24
N VAL A 100 -17.20 12.25 -24.29
CA VAL A 100 -17.74 12.99 -25.44
C VAL A 100 -19.03 13.74 -25.10
N VAL A 101 -19.04 14.99 -25.54
CA VAL A 101 -20.14 15.96 -25.58
C VAL A 101 -21.33 15.45 -26.41
N ALA A 102 -22.55 15.80 -26.02
CA ALA A 102 -23.70 15.77 -26.93
C ALA A 102 -24.60 16.98 -26.69
N GLU A 103 -24.85 17.63 -27.82
CA GLU A 103 -25.60 18.84 -28.17
C GLU A 103 -27.02 18.96 -27.58
#